data_AF-A0A101HMD2-F1
#
_entry.id   AF-A0A101HMD2-F1
#
_cell.length_a   1.000
_cell.length_b   1.000
_cell.length_c   1.000
_cell.angle_alpha   90.00
_cell.angle_beta   90.00
_cell.angle_gamma   90.00
#
_symmetry.space_group_name_H-M   'P 1'
#
loop_
_entity.id
_entity.type
_entity.pdbx_description
1 polymer ?
#
loop_
_entity_poly.entity_id
_entity_poly.type
_entity_poly.pdbx_seq_one_letter_code
_entity_poly.pdbx_strand_id
1 'polypeptide(L)'
;MNESTYLETNQISNTKSVKWIMISAILITALIAGAAVYFWQSSIQSLAQQEIEEEKAELQSKLDRSLAINKMQESKLPSRDESNHDDNYSIDISLNDPCTVYDCLFYDERGGYYVGSAVITGYYVQKEKSAWGETVTCDCFTITEGSEKLIQSIIDRVNSGNALHSLNDLNQPVINIMFDSLSQFDREKLLNSSENNQLEISILIETPPHIGAPACFSNTNVLRIY
;
A
#
# COMPACT_ATOMS: atom_id res chain seq x y z
N MET A 1 84.74 37.86 43.44
CA MET A 1 84.71 36.48 42.92
C MET A 1 83.84 35.66 43.87
N ASN A 2 82.63 35.21 43.60
CA ASN A 2 81.69 35.20 42.46
C ASN A 2 80.30 35.35 43.10
N GLU A 3 79.41 36.26 42.69
CA GLU A 3 78.47 36.16 41.56
C GLU A 3 77.92 34.75 41.28
N SER A 4 76.69 34.49 41.75
CA SER A 4 75.70 33.79 40.94
C SER A 4 74.29 34.27 41.30
N THR A 5 73.76 34.97 40.32
CA THR A 5 72.54 35.77 40.22
C THR A 5 71.41 34.84 39.73
N TYR A 6 70.24 34.91 40.39
CA TYR A 6 68.85 34.83 39.87
C TYR A 6 68.44 33.76 38.83
N LEU A 7 67.30 33.10 39.10
CA LEU A 7 66.08 33.06 38.26
C LEU A 7 65.04 32.18 39.00
N GLU A 8 63.95 32.74 39.54
CA GLU A 8 62.64 32.84 38.86
C GLU A 8 62.09 31.46 38.45
N THR A 9 60.96 30.98 38.98
CA THR A 9 59.67 31.56 38.62
C THR A 9 58.54 31.02 39.50
N ASN A 10 57.64 31.95 39.82
CA ASN A 10 56.32 31.81 40.41
C ASN A 10 55.55 30.53 40.02
N GLN A 11 55.39 29.60 40.95
CA GLN A 11 54.42 28.49 40.86
C GLN A 11 53.11 28.77 41.61
N ILE A 12 52.73 30.04 41.76
CA ILE A 12 51.47 30.42 42.39
C ILE A 12 50.66 31.23 41.38
N SER A 13 50.02 30.54 40.45
CA SER A 13 48.83 31.06 39.79
C SER A 13 48.03 29.92 39.18
N ASN A 14 46.75 29.86 39.57
CA ASN A 14 45.65 29.48 38.69
C ASN A 14 45.21 28.02 38.53
N THR A 15 45.10 27.25 39.62
CA THR A 15 44.24 26.03 39.61
C THR A 15 42.75 26.35 39.45
N LYS A 16 42.31 27.57 39.79
CA LYS A 16 40.94 28.06 39.52
C LYS A 16 40.70 28.33 38.04
N SER A 17 41.63 28.95 37.29
CA SER A 17 41.40 29.25 35.87
C SER A 17 41.37 27.99 35.01
N VAL A 18 42.18 26.97 35.32
CA VAL A 18 42.18 25.70 34.59
C VAL A 18 40.83 24.98 34.70
N LYS A 19 40.16 25.04 35.87
CA LYS A 19 38.81 24.49 36.04
C LYS A 19 37.76 25.24 35.20
N TRP A 20 37.85 26.56 35.12
CA TRP A 20 36.93 27.36 34.29
C TRP A 20 37.14 27.14 32.78
N ILE A 21 38.39 26.93 32.34
CA ILE A 21 38.71 26.62 30.94
C ILE A 21 38.18 25.22 30.54
N MET A 22 38.26 24.23 31.43
CA MET A 22 37.68 22.91 31.19
C MET A 22 36.15 22.94 31.07
N ILE A 23 35.48 23.69 31.96
CA ILE A 23 34.01 23.82 31.92
C ILE A 23 33.55 24.55 30.65
N SER A 24 34.25 25.60 30.23
CA SER A 24 33.91 26.31 28.99
C SER A 24 34.12 25.45 27.75
N ALA A 25 35.18 24.65 27.70
CA ALA A 25 35.42 23.72 26.59
C ALA A 25 34.29 22.68 26.46
N ILE A 26 33.83 22.09 27.56
CA ILE A 26 32.73 21.11 27.55
C ILE A 26 31.43 21.76 27.03
N LEU A 27 31.10 22.97 27.49
CA LEU A 27 29.91 23.70 27.05
C LEU A 27 29.95 24.04 25.56
N ILE A 28 31.10 24.48 25.04
CA ILE A 28 31.26 24.78 23.62
C ILE A 28 31.09 23.51 22.77
N THR A 29 31.66 22.39 23.21
CA THR A 29 31.57 21.13 22.47
C THR A 29 30.13 20.60 22.45
N ALA A 30 29.41 20.72 23.57
CA ALA A 30 28.01 20.35 23.66
C ALA A 30 27.11 21.21 22.76
N LEU A 31 27.37 22.52 22.67
CA LEU A 31 26.64 23.43 21.77
C LEU A 31 26.87 23.10 20.29
N ILE A 32 28.12 22.80 19.90
CA ILE A 32 28.44 22.43 18.52
C ILE A 32 27.77 21.10 18.14
N ALA A 33 27.83 20.11 19.02
CA ALA A 33 27.17 18.82 18.78
C ALA A 33 25.64 18.98 18.67
N GLY A 34 25.03 19.78 19.56
CA GLY A 34 23.59 20.08 19.50
C GLY A 34 23.18 20.78 18.21
N ALA A 35 23.97 21.76 17.76
CA ALA A 35 23.72 22.46 16.49
C ALA A 35 23.84 21.52 15.28
N ALA A 36 24.82 20.61 15.27
CA ALA A 36 24.99 19.64 14.19
C ALA A 36 23.81 18.66 14.08
N VAL A 37 23.32 18.14 15.21
CA VAL A 37 22.14 17.26 15.25
C VAL A 37 20.89 18.00 14.78
N TYR A 38 20.70 19.24 15.25
CA TYR A 38 19.57 20.07 14.81
C TYR A 38 19.59 20.33 13.30
N PHE A 39 20.76 20.64 12.74
CA PHE A 39 20.92 20.88 11.30
C PHE A 39 20.66 19.62 10.47
N TRP A 40 21.13 18.46 10.96
CA TRP A 40 20.88 17.17 10.31
C TRP A 40 19.39 16.81 10.31
N GLN A 41 18.70 17.00 11.44
CA GLN A 41 17.27 16.71 11.56
C GLN A 41 16.42 17.64 10.69
N SER A 42 16.77 18.93 10.61
CA SER A 42 16.13 19.90 9.73
C SER A 42 16.31 19.54 8.24
N SER A 43 17.49 19.08 7.84
CA SER A 43 17.77 18.67 6.46
C SER A 43 16.98 17.45 6.01
N ILE A 44 16.70 16.51 6.92
CA ILE A 44 15.86 15.33 6.62
C ILE A 44 14.40 15.73 6.42
N GLN A 45 13.90 16.66 7.23
CA GLN A 45 12.53 17.15 7.09
C GLN A 45 12.29 17.90 5.77
N SER A 46 13.27 18.67 5.28
CA SER A 46 13.12 19.35 3.99
C SER A 46 13.09 18.41 2.79
N LEU A 47 13.83 17.28 2.86
CA LEU A 47 13.81 16.25 1.81
C LEU A 47 12.46 15.54 1.77
N ALA A 48 11.93 15.14 2.93
CA ALA A 48 10.61 14.52 3.01
C ALA A 48 9.48 15.45 2.53
N GLN A 49 9.60 16.76 2.75
CA GLN A 49 8.62 17.74 2.25
C GLN A 49 8.68 17.92 0.74
N GLN A 50 9.85 17.79 0.11
CA GLN A 50 9.97 17.85 -1.35
C GLN A 50 9.32 16.66 -2.04
N GLU A 51 9.53 15.43 -1.53
CA GLU A 51 8.90 14.22 -2.08
C GLU A 51 7.36 14.29 -2.00
N ILE A 52 6.82 14.78 -0.87
CA ILE A 52 5.37 14.94 -0.70
C ILE A 52 4.78 16.00 -1.64
N GLU A 53 5.48 17.11 -1.87
CA GLU A 53 5.05 18.15 -2.83
C GLU A 53 5.09 17.65 -4.28
N GLU A 54 6.09 16.83 -4.63
CA GLU A 54 6.21 16.21 -5.96
C GLU A 54 5.09 15.20 -6.23
N GLU A 55 4.81 14.30 -5.29
CA GLU A 55 3.68 13.35 -5.40
C GLU A 55 2.34 14.07 -5.52
N LYS A 56 2.14 15.15 -4.75
CA LYS A 56 0.92 15.97 -4.82
C LYS A 56 0.76 16.64 -6.18
N ALA A 57 1.84 17.13 -6.78
CA ALA A 57 1.80 17.72 -8.12
C ALA A 57 1.48 16.68 -9.20
N GLU A 58 2.02 15.46 -9.07
CA GLU A 58 1.72 14.36 -9.99
C GLU A 58 0.26 13.91 -9.89
N LEU A 59 -0.25 13.73 -8.67
CA LEU A 59 -1.65 13.38 -8.42
C LEU A 59 -2.61 14.44 -8.95
N GLN A 60 -2.31 15.72 -8.73
CA GLN A 60 -3.11 16.83 -9.24
C GLN A 60 -3.15 16.83 -10.78
N SER A 61 -1.99 16.60 -11.41
CA SER A 61 -1.90 16.51 -12.88
C SER A 61 -2.72 15.34 -13.44
N LYS A 62 -2.69 14.17 -12.77
CA LYS A 62 -3.52 13.01 -13.15
C LYS A 62 -5.01 13.30 -13.02
N LEU A 63 -5.41 14.01 -11.96
CA LEU A 63 -6.81 14.39 -11.74
C LEU A 63 -7.31 15.42 -12.77
N ASP A 64 -6.50 16.41 -13.11
CA ASP A 64 -6.86 17.40 -14.14
C ASP A 64 -6.98 16.76 -15.53
N ARG A 65 -6.14 15.76 -15.82
CA ARG A 65 -6.20 14.99 -17.07
C ARG A 65 -7.47 14.15 -17.18
N SER A 66 -7.90 13.49 -16.09
CA SER A 66 -9.14 12.70 -16.09
C SER A 66 -10.37 13.59 -16.16
N LEU A 67 -10.38 14.74 -15.47
CA LEU A 67 -11.46 15.73 -15.56
C LEU A 67 -11.59 16.30 -16.99
N ALA A 68 -10.48 16.56 -17.68
CA ALA A 68 -10.50 17.02 -19.06
C ALA A 68 -11.07 15.96 -20.02
N ILE A 69 -10.74 14.69 -19.82
CA ILE A 69 -11.28 13.58 -20.62
C ILE A 69 -12.80 13.45 -20.43
N ASN A 70 -13.29 13.53 -19.19
CA ASN A 70 -14.73 13.46 -18.89
C ASN A 70 -15.49 14.64 -19.52
N LYS A 71 -14.94 15.86 -19.46
CA LYS A 71 -15.55 17.03 -20.13
C LYS A 71 -15.57 16.92 -21.65
N MET A 72 -14.62 16.23 -22.27
CA MET A 72 -14.62 15.96 -23.71
C MET A 72 -15.65 14.89 -24.11
N GLN A 73 -16.00 13.96 -23.21
CA GLN A 73 -17.07 12.98 -23.45
C GLN A 73 -18.46 13.62 -23.34
N GLU A 74 -18.68 14.56 -22.42
CA GLU A 74 -19.97 15.26 -22.31
C GLU A 74 -20.29 16.18 -23.50
N SER A 75 -19.29 16.65 -24.26
CA SER A 75 -19.50 17.54 -25.42
C SER A 75 -19.71 16.80 -26.75
N LYS A 76 -19.73 15.46 -26.77
CA LYS A 76 -20.02 14.64 -27.95
C LYS A 76 -21.20 13.71 -27.68
N LEU A 77 -22.38 14.29 -27.48
CA LEU A 77 -23.64 13.59 -27.78
C LEU A 77 -24.08 13.96 -29.20
N PRO A 78 -23.84 13.12 -30.23
CA PRO A 78 -24.72 13.11 -31.38
C PRO A 78 -25.97 12.31 -30.99
N SER A 79 -27.12 12.97 -31.03
CA SER A 79 -28.39 12.28 -31.26
C SER A 79 -28.26 11.44 -32.53
N ARG A 80 -28.41 10.11 -32.44
CA ARG A 80 -28.47 9.27 -33.63
C ARG A 80 -29.51 8.18 -33.48
N ASP A 81 -30.42 8.22 -34.45
CA ASP A 81 -31.42 7.24 -34.83
C ASP A 81 -30.89 5.80 -34.82
N GLU A 82 -31.82 4.90 -34.48
CA GLU A 82 -31.79 3.48 -34.78
C GLU A 82 -31.26 3.21 -36.19
N SER A 83 -30.17 2.44 -36.29
CA SER A 83 -29.94 1.42 -37.31
C SER A 83 -28.46 1.02 -37.36
N ASN A 84 -28.24 -0.29 -37.23
CA ASN A 84 -27.05 -1.08 -37.55
C ASN A 84 -26.04 -1.36 -36.42
N HIS A 85 -26.20 -2.56 -35.86
CA HIS A 85 -25.16 -3.58 -35.64
C HIS A 85 -23.87 -3.10 -34.98
N ASP A 86 -23.92 -2.99 -33.65
CA ASP A 86 -22.77 -2.70 -32.78
C ASP A 86 -22.49 -3.90 -31.86
N ASP A 87 -21.28 -4.46 -31.92
CA ASP A 87 -20.69 -5.30 -30.86
C ASP A 87 -20.18 -4.42 -29.70
N ASN A 88 -21.02 -3.49 -29.22
CA ASN A 88 -20.69 -2.64 -28.08
C ASN A 88 -21.30 -3.27 -26.81
N TYR A 89 -20.47 -4.05 -26.14
CA TYR A 89 -20.81 -4.88 -24.99
C TYR A 89 -21.05 -4.01 -23.74
N SER A 90 -22.25 -3.46 -23.58
CA SER A 90 -22.63 -2.78 -22.34
C SER A 90 -22.74 -3.79 -21.20
N ILE A 91 -22.04 -3.54 -20.10
CA ILE A 91 -22.13 -4.35 -18.88
C ILE A 91 -23.38 -3.94 -18.12
N ASP A 92 -24.35 -4.86 -18.02
CA ASP A 92 -25.54 -4.65 -17.20
C ASP A 92 -25.19 -4.97 -15.74
N ILE A 93 -24.81 -3.93 -15.01
CA ILE A 93 -24.50 -4.00 -13.58
C ILE A 93 -25.78 -3.65 -12.83
N SER A 94 -26.33 -4.61 -12.09
CA SER A 94 -27.49 -4.36 -11.23
C SER A 94 -27.09 -3.45 -10.07
N LEU A 95 -27.38 -2.14 -10.21
CA LEU A 95 -27.03 -1.06 -9.28
C LEU A 95 -27.96 -0.93 -8.06
N ASN A 96 -28.74 -1.97 -7.76
CA ASN A 96 -29.79 -1.88 -6.74
C ASN A 96 -29.28 -2.04 -5.28
N ASP A 97 -28.00 -2.37 -5.09
CA ASP A 97 -27.39 -2.50 -3.77
C ASP A 97 -26.66 -1.21 -3.36
N PRO A 98 -27.03 -0.54 -2.24
CA PRO A 98 -26.34 0.66 -1.78
C PRO A 98 -24.96 0.31 -1.22
N CYS A 99 -23.94 1.08 -1.64
CA CYS A 99 -22.60 0.93 -1.10
C CYS A 99 -22.54 1.35 0.38
N THR A 100 -21.83 0.56 1.18
CA THR A 100 -21.53 0.82 2.58
C THR A 100 -20.08 1.31 2.74
N VAL A 101 -19.68 1.62 3.97
CA VAL A 101 -18.27 1.93 4.28
C VAL A 101 -17.38 0.68 4.18
N TYR A 102 -17.98 -0.52 4.27
CA TYR A 102 -17.26 -1.79 4.28
C TYR A 102 -17.30 -2.51 2.93
N ASP A 103 -18.29 -2.26 2.08
CA ASP A 103 -18.40 -2.88 0.77
C ASP A 103 -19.20 -2.03 -0.24
N CYS A 104 -18.78 -2.11 -1.49
CA CYS A 104 -19.44 -1.51 -2.65
C CYS A 104 -19.32 -2.53 -3.78
N LEU A 105 -20.09 -3.60 -3.64
CA LEU A 105 -20.05 -4.78 -4.51
C LEU A 105 -21.27 -4.81 -5.41
N PHE A 106 -21.05 -5.08 -6.69
CA PHE A 106 -22.08 -5.21 -7.70
C PHE A 106 -22.00 -6.58 -8.35
N TYR A 107 -23.14 -7.24 -8.50
CA TYR A 107 -23.19 -8.56 -9.12
C TYR A 107 -23.20 -8.43 -10.65
N ASP A 108 -22.21 -9.03 -11.32
CA ASP A 108 -22.18 -9.20 -12.77
C ASP A 108 -22.92 -10.49 -13.13
N GLU A 109 -24.14 -10.38 -13.63
CA GLU A 109 -24.99 -11.53 -13.97
C GLU A 109 -24.38 -12.43 -15.05
N ARG A 110 -23.57 -11.87 -15.95
CA ARG A 110 -22.98 -12.61 -17.07
C ARG A 110 -21.75 -13.38 -16.63
N GLY A 111 -20.98 -12.75 -15.74
CA GLY A 111 -19.80 -13.34 -15.13
C GLY A 111 -20.13 -14.30 -13.99
N GLY A 112 -21.23 -14.07 -13.27
CA GLY A 112 -21.67 -14.75 -12.05
C GLY A 112 -20.86 -14.38 -10.80
N TYR A 113 -20.17 -13.24 -10.78
CA TYR A 113 -19.28 -12.81 -9.70
C TYR A 113 -19.61 -11.38 -9.26
N TYR A 114 -19.13 -11.00 -8.08
CA TYR A 114 -19.13 -9.62 -7.64
C TYR A 114 -17.90 -8.86 -8.16
N VAL A 115 -18.11 -7.61 -8.55
CA VAL A 115 -17.07 -6.62 -8.84
C VAL A 115 -17.23 -5.41 -7.91
N GLY A 116 -16.16 -4.66 -7.70
CA GLY A 116 -16.15 -3.49 -6.84
C GLY A 116 -15.25 -3.67 -5.63
N SER A 117 -15.52 -2.98 -4.54
CA SER A 117 -14.63 -2.97 -3.37
C SER A 117 -15.24 -3.63 -2.15
N ALA A 118 -14.39 -4.22 -1.31
CA ALA A 118 -14.78 -4.76 -0.02
C ALA A 118 -13.64 -4.64 0.99
N VAL A 119 -13.99 -4.53 2.26
CA VAL A 119 -13.10 -4.71 3.40
C VAL A 119 -13.25 -6.16 3.88
N ILE A 120 -12.13 -6.85 3.99
CA ILE A 120 -12.07 -8.26 4.40
C ILE A 120 -10.98 -8.44 5.46
N THR A 121 -11.19 -9.40 6.35
CA THR A 121 -10.20 -9.82 7.34
C THR A 121 -9.64 -11.17 6.96
N GLY A 122 -8.35 -11.37 7.20
CA GLY A 122 -7.70 -12.61 6.86
C GLY A 122 -6.20 -12.59 7.00
N TYR A 123 -5.54 -13.50 6.29
CA TYR A 123 -4.09 -13.60 6.33
C TYR A 123 -3.51 -14.13 5.02
N TYR A 124 -2.27 -13.71 4.77
CA TYR A 124 -1.47 -14.12 3.63
C TYR A 124 -1.09 -15.59 3.73
N VAL A 125 -1.16 -16.28 2.59
CA VAL A 125 -0.67 -17.65 2.42
C VAL A 125 -0.06 -17.81 1.04
N GLN A 126 0.94 -18.67 0.92
CA GLN A 126 1.42 -19.15 -0.38
C GLN A 126 0.77 -20.48 -0.70
N LYS A 127 0.26 -20.64 -1.92
CA LYS A 127 -0.36 -21.89 -2.35
C LYS A 127 0.12 -22.29 -3.74
N GLU A 128 0.52 -23.55 -3.88
CA GLU A 128 0.79 -24.12 -5.19
C GLU A 128 -0.51 -24.27 -5.98
N LYS A 129 -0.53 -23.75 -7.20
CA LYS A 129 -1.65 -23.87 -8.14
C LYS A 129 -1.13 -24.39 -9.46
N SER A 130 -1.95 -25.23 -10.08
CA SER A 130 -1.64 -25.81 -11.39
C SER A 130 -2.65 -25.35 -12.43
N ALA A 131 -2.16 -24.80 -13.54
CA ALA A 131 -2.96 -24.48 -14.70
C ALA A 131 -2.14 -24.73 -15.97
N TRP A 132 -2.78 -25.27 -17.02
CA TRP A 132 -2.17 -25.47 -18.34
C TRP A 132 -0.85 -26.28 -18.34
N GLY A 133 -0.68 -27.20 -17.37
CA GLY A 133 0.52 -28.02 -17.24
C GLY A 133 1.68 -27.38 -16.47
N GLU A 134 1.50 -26.14 -16.00
CA GLU A 134 2.44 -25.45 -15.13
C GLU A 134 1.96 -25.50 -13.67
N THR A 135 2.89 -25.65 -12.73
CA THR A 135 2.62 -25.52 -11.29
C THR A 135 3.47 -24.38 -10.75
N VAL A 136 2.81 -23.40 -10.13
CA VAL A 136 3.43 -22.18 -9.64
C VAL A 136 2.91 -21.89 -8.24
N THR A 137 3.78 -21.38 -7.37
CA THR A 137 3.40 -20.86 -6.06
C THR A 137 2.83 -19.47 -6.21
N CYS A 138 1.57 -19.29 -5.82
CA CYS A 138 0.86 -18.03 -5.92
C CYS A 138 0.74 -17.34 -4.56
N ASP A 139 0.77 -16.01 -4.61
CA ASP A 139 0.42 -15.15 -3.49
C ASP A 139 -1.09 -15.18 -3.29
N CYS A 140 -1.52 -15.63 -2.12
CA CYS A 140 -2.92 -15.80 -1.79
C CYS A 140 -3.27 -15.12 -0.46
N PHE A 141 -4.56 -14.91 -0.25
CA PHE A 141 -5.13 -14.42 0.99
C PHE A 141 -6.28 -15.32 1.41
N THR A 142 -6.23 -15.83 2.63
CA THR A 142 -7.32 -16.57 3.26
C THR A 142 -8.27 -15.57 3.91
N ILE A 143 -9.53 -15.57 3.51
CA ILE A 143 -10.58 -14.70 4.05
C ILE A 143 -11.23 -15.38 5.24
N THR A 144 -11.20 -14.73 6.40
CA THR A 144 -11.81 -15.23 7.64
C THR A 144 -13.10 -14.49 7.98
N GLU A 145 -13.17 -13.19 7.67
CA GLU A 145 -14.34 -12.33 7.90
C GLU A 145 -14.46 -11.25 6.80
N GLY A 146 -15.59 -10.56 6.73
CA GLY A 146 -15.85 -9.48 5.77
C GLY A 146 -17.25 -9.56 5.15
N SER A 147 -17.39 -9.09 3.92
CA SER A 147 -18.67 -9.11 3.20
C SER A 147 -19.17 -10.54 2.95
N GLU A 148 -20.33 -10.88 3.54
CA GLU A 148 -20.97 -12.19 3.40
C GLU A 148 -21.29 -12.53 1.93
N LYS A 149 -21.73 -11.52 1.15
CA LYS A 149 -22.01 -11.68 -0.29
C LYS A 149 -20.78 -12.13 -1.07
N LEU A 150 -19.63 -11.51 -0.79
CA LEU A 150 -18.36 -11.86 -1.42
C LEU A 150 -17.92 -13.28 -1.03
N ILE A 151 -17.90 -13.56 0.28
CA ILE A 151 -17.47 -14.86 0.82
C ILE A 151 -18.30 -15.99 0.20
N GLN A 152 -19.63 -15.85 0.21
CA GLN A 152 -20.53 -16.85 -0.34
C GLN A 152 -20.33 -17.02 -1.85
N SER A 153 -20.15 -15.92 -2.59
CA SER A 153 -19.89 -15.99 -4.04
C SER A 153 -18.60 -16.75 -4.36
N ILE A 154 -17.54 -16.58 -3.58
CA ILE A 154 -16.29 -17.33 -3.77
C ILE A 154 -16.51 -18.82 -3.46
N ILE A 155 -17.20 -19.15 -2.37
CA ILE A 155 -17.50 -20.54 -1.98
C ILE A 155 -18.31 -21.23 -3.09
N ASP A 156 -19.39 -20.60 -3.56
CA ASP A 156 -20.26 -21.15 -4.60
C ASP A 156 -19.48 -21.41 -5.89
N ARG A 157 -18.53 -20.54 -6.23
CA ARG A 157 -17.64 -20.70 -7.38
C ARG A 157 -16.70 -21.88 -7.23
N VAL A 158 -16.04 -22.01 -6.09
CA VAL A 158 -15.15 -23.15 -5.83
C VAL A 158 -15.96 -24.45 -5.93
N ASN A 159 -17.14 -24.49 -5.32
CA ASN A 159 -18.05 -25.65 -5.38
C ASN A 159 -18.56 -25.94 -6.81
N SER A 160 -18.67 -24.92 -7.65
CA SER A 160 -19.04 -25.06 -9.07
C SER A 160 -17.86 -25.45 -9.98
N GLY A 161 -16.67 -25.69 -9.43
CA GLY A 161 -15.48 -26.12 -10.18
C GLY A 161 -14.60 -24.98 -10.70
N ASN A 162 -14.70 -23.78 -10.12
CA ASN A 162 -13.78 -22.69 -10.42
C ASN A 162 -12.34 -23.05 -9.97
N ALA A 163 -11.37 -22.93 -10.87
CA ALA A 163 -9.97 -23.24 -10.59
C ALA A 163 -9.15 -22.04 -10.05
N LEU A 164 -9.73 -20.84 -10.03
CA LEU A 164 -9.04 -19.61 -9.62
C LEU A 164 -8.99 -19.47 -8.10
N HIS A 165 -10.12 -19.72 -7.46
CA HIS A 165 -10.24 -19.67 -6.00
C HIS A 165 -10.16 -21.08 -5.42
N SER A 166 -9.92 -21.17 -4.12
CA SER A 166 -9.94 -22.45 -3.43
C SER A 166 -10.47 -22.26 -2.01
N LEU A 167 -10.71 -23.37 -1.32
CA LEU A 167 -10.94 -23.37 0.13
C LEU A 167 -9.70 -23.90 0.85
N ASN A 168 -9.49 -23.46 2.09
CA ASN A 168 -8.56 -24.13 3.01
C ASN A 168 -9.25 -25.28 3.75
N ASP A 169 -8.54 -25.95 4.65
CA ASP A 169 -9.05 -27.11 5.41
C ASP A 169 -10.20 -26.75 6.37
N LEU A 170 -10.41 -25.46 6.64
CA LEU A 170 -11.49 -24.92 7.46
C LEU A 170 -12.67 -24.40 6.61
N ASN A 171 -12.69 -24.68 5.30
CA ASN A 171 -13.67 -24.17 4.34
C ASN A 171 -13.69 -22.63 4.20
N GLN A 172 -12.58 -21.96 4.53
CA GLN A 172 -12.44 -20.52 4.34
C GLN A 172 -11.98 -20.22 2.90
N PRO A 173 -12.51 -19.16 2.25
CA PRO A 173 -12.06 -18.75 0.93
C PRO A 173 -10.59 -18.40 0.88
N VAL A 174 -9.88 -18.88 -0.15
CA VAL A 174 -8.50 -18.53 -0.47
C VAL A 174 -8.45 -17.99 -1.89
N ILE A 175 -8.15 -16.70 -2.00
CA ILE A 175 -8.10 -15.96 -3.27
C ILE A 175 -6.67 -15.60 -3.64
N ASN A 176 -6.37 -15.50 -4.93
CA ASN A 176 -5.14 -14.87 -5.38
C ASN A 176 -5.26 -13.35 -5.16
N ILE A 177 -4.15 -12.71 -4.82
CA ILE A 177 -4.09 -11.25 -4.62
C ILE A 177 -2.91 -10.64 -5.37
N MET A 178 -3.03 -9.38 -5.76
CA MET A 178 -1.95 -8.58 -6.34
C MET A 178 -1.53 -7.48 -5.37
N PHE A 179 -0.25 -7.10 -5.44
CA PHE A 179 0.36 -6.07 -4.58
C PHE A 179 0.63 -4.76 -5.33
N ASP A 180 0.18 -4.64 -6.58
CA ASP A 180 0.60 -3.58 -7.51
C ASP A 180 0.35 -2.17 -6.96
N SER A 181 -0.63 -2.02 -6.06
CA SER A 181 -1.02 -0.75 -5.46
C SER A 181 -0.51 -0.54 -4.03
N LEU A 182 0.21 -1.49 -3.45
CA LEU A 182 0.71 -1.41 -2.07
C LEU A 182 2.09 -0.77 -1.98
N SER A 183 2.29 0.02 -0.92
CA SER A 183 3.62 0.45 -0.51
C SER A 183 4.47 -0.76 -0.06
N GLN A 184 5.80 -0.61 -0.05
CA GLN A 184 6.68 -1.67 0.47
C GLN A 184 6.35 -2.01 1.93
N PHE A 185 6.07 -1.00 2.74
CA PHE A 185 5.72 -1.18 4.16
C PHE A 185 4.43 -2.00 4.33
N ASP A 186 3.38 -1.67 3.57
CA ASP A 186 2.12 -2.42 3.63
C ASP A 186 2.30 -3.84 3.11
N ARG A 187 3.08 -4.02 2.05
CA ARG A 187 3.40 -5.36 1.55
C ARG A 187 4.09 -6.21 2.61
N GLU A 188 5.08 -5.67 3.33
CA GLU A 188 5.73 -6.38 4.43
C GLU A 188 4.76 -6.70 5.57
N LYS A 189 3.84 -5.78 5.91
CA LYS A 189 2.77 -6.04 6.90
C LYS A 189 1.92 -7.23 6.46
N LEU A 190 1.49 -7.26 5.21
CA LEU A 190 0.68 -8.32 4.63
C LEU A 190 1.39 -9.67 4.64
N LEU A 191 2.64 -9.73 4.18
CA LEU A 191 3.44 -10.96 4.12
C LEU A 191 3.73 -11.54 5.52
N ASN A 192 3.72 -10.70 6.55
CA ASN A 192 3.90 -11.12 7.95
C ASN A 192 2.58 -11.48 8.67
N SER A 193 1.44 -11.41 7.98
CA SER A 193 0.17 -11.88 8.54
C SER A 193 0.12 -13.41 8.62
N SER A 194 -0.68 -13.93 9.54
CA SER A 194 -0.86 -15.37 9.73
C SER A 194 -2.23 -15.66 10.34
N GLU A 195 -2.60 -16.92 10.46
CA GLU A 195 -3.86 -17.34 11.09
C GLU A 195 -4.08 -16.73 12.49
N ASN A 196 -3.00 -16.56 13.27
CA ASN A 196 -3.02 -15.95 14.60
C ASN A 196 -2.75 -14.44 14.61
N ASN A 197 -2.41 -13.85 13.46
CA ASN A 197 -2.13 -12.43 13.30
C ASN A 197 -2.78 -11.95 12.00
N GLN A 198 -4.10 -11.84 12.03
CA GLN A 198 -4.92 -11.48 10.88
C GLN A 198 -4.88 -9.97 10.65
N LEU A 199 -5.13 -9.57 9.41
CA LEU A 199 -5.19 -8.19 8.98
C LEU A 199 -6.54 -7.90 8.34
N GLU A 200 -7.02 -6.69 8.56
CA GLU A 200 -8.10 -6.11 7.80
C GLU A 200 -7.52 -5.38 6.58
N ILE A 201 -8.01 -5.71 5.39
CA ILE A 201 -7.55 -5.13 4.13
C ILE A 201 -8.75 -4.66 3.29
N SER A 202 -8.55 -3.57 2.55
CA SER A 202 -9.46 -3.16 1.49
C SER A 202 -8.98 -3.73 0.17
N ILE A 203 -9.88 -4.39 -0.56
CA ILE A 203 -9.62 -4.97 -1.86
C ILE A 203 -10.50 -4.34 -2.95
N LEU A 204 -10.00 -4.36 -4.17
CA LEU A 204 -10.74 -4.11 -5.40
C LEU A 204 -10.83 -5.41 -6.19
N ILE A 205 -12.04 -5.79 -6.56
CA ILE A 205 -12.35 -6.96 -7.38
C ILE A 205 -12.74 -6.47 -8.77
N GLU A 206 -11.93 -6.84 -9.75
CA GLU A 206 -12.10 -6.46 -11.14
C GLU A 206 -12.73 -7.60 -11.94
N THR A 207 -13.25 -7.27 -13.11
CA THR A 207 -13.75 -8.25 -14.07
C THR A 207 -12.58 -9.10 -14.58
N PRO A 208 -12.59 -10.43 -14.40
CA PRO A 208 -11.58 -11.30 -14.95
C PRO A 208 -11.61 -11.28 -16.49
N PRO A 209 -10.46 -11.52 -17.17
CA PRO A 209 -10.42 -11.65 -18.61
C PRO A 209 -11.19 -12.90 -19.04
N HIS A 210 -11.86 -12.82 -20.19
CA HIS A 210 -12.79 -13.85 -20.64
C HIS A 210 -12.16 -15.22 -20.99
N ILE A 211 -10.83 -15.33 -21.16
CA ILE A 211 -10.19 -16.58 -21.63
C ILE A 211 -8.82 -16.80 -20.97
N GLY A 212 -8.59 -18.04 -20.50
CA GLY A 212 -7.25 -18.62 -20.35
C GLY A 212 -6.39 -18.05 -19.23
N ALA A 213 -6.94 -17.91 -18.03
CA ALA A 213 -6.20 -17.34 -16.90
C ALA A 213 -4.98 -18.21 -16.51
N PRO A 214 -3.79 -17.62 -16.28
CA PRO A 214 -2.63 -18.35 -15.72
C PRO A 214 -2.90 -18.82 -14.29
N ALA A 215 -2.06 -19.73 -13.77
CA ALA A 215 -2.23 -20.35 -12.44
C ALA A 215 -2.35 -19.31 -11.30
N CYS A 216 -1.56 -18.23 -11.36
CA CYS A 216 -1.57 -17.15 -10.38
C CYS A 216 -2.33 -15.91 -10.84
N PHE A 217 -3.25 -16.06 -11.80
CA PHE A 217 -4.12 -14.96 -12.17
C PHE A 217 -4.83 -14.42 -10.92
N SER A 218 -4.96 -13.11 -10.83
CA SER A 218 -5.74 -12.46 -9.79
C SER A 218 -6.52 -11.33 -10.44
N ASN A 219 -7.80 -11.26 -10.13
CA ASN A 219 -8.63 -10.10 -10.37
C ASN A 219 -8.86 -9.30 -9.08
N THR A 220 -8.07 -9.57 -8.02
CA THR A 220 -8.18 -8.91 -6.73
C THR A 220 -6.90 -8.13 -6.45
N ASN A 221 -7.02 -6.82 -6.34
CA ASN A 221 -5.93 -5.92 -5.98
C ASN A 221 -6.13 -5.41 -4.55
N VAL A 222 -5.07 -5.44 -3.75
CA VAL A 222 -5.12 -4.91 -2.39
C VAL A 222 -4.87 -3.40 -2.44
N LEU A 223 -5.85 -2.64 -1.98
CA LEU A 223 -5.81 -1.18 -2.01
C LEU A 223 -5.16 -0.60 -0.74
N ARG A 224 -5.44 -1.20 0.41
CA ARG A 224 -5.04 -0.68 1.72
C ARG A 224 -5.04 -1.76 2.79
N ILE A 225 -4.19 -1.58 3.80
CA ILE A 225 -4.16 -2.38 5.04
C ILE A 225 -4.48 -1.47 6.23
N TYR A 226 -5.28 -1.95 7.18
CA TYR A 226 -5.63 -1.25 8.42
C TYR A 226 -4.77 -1.76 9.59
#